data_AF-A0A1G1E7K7-F1
#
_entry.id   AF-A0A1G1E7K7-F1
#
_cell.length_a   1.000
_cell.length_b   1.000
_cell.length_c   1.000
_cell.angle_alpha   90.00
_cell.angle_beta   90.00
_cell.angle_gamma   90.00
#
_symmetry.space_group_name_H-M   'P 1'
#
loop_
_entity.id
_entity.type
_entity.pdbx_description
1 polymer ?
#
loop_
_entity_poly.entity_id
_entity_poly.type
_entity_poly.pdbx_seq_one_letter_code
_entity_poly.pdbx_strand_id
1 'polypeptide(L)' 'MGKIYEVKRGRKYHYYYRHSQRIKLDGSLGGKARGSGPSRVVTKNIYLGKAEDIVRRVKGEQFSLN' A
#
# COMPACT_ATOMS: atom_id res chain seq x y z
N MET A 1 -3.65 -1.59 10.06
CA MET A 1 -2.59 -2.46 9.51
C MET A 1 -2.82 -2.63 8.01
N GLY A 2 -1.79 -2.46 7.17
CA GLY A 2 -1.90 -2.71 5.73
C GLY A 2 -1.71 -4.18 5.38
N LYS A 3 -2.04 -4.57 4.14
CA LYS A 3 -1.82 -5.93 3.62
C LYS A 3 -1.06 -5.87 2.29
N ILE A 4 -0.57 -7.02 1.82
CA ILE A 4 -0.04 -7.19 0.47
C ILE A 4 -1.11 -7.89 -0.38
N TYR A 5 -1.23 -7.50 -1.64
CA TYR A 5 -2.21 -8.04 -2.59
C TYR A 5 -1.52 -8.34 -3.90
N GLU A 6 -1.92 -9.44 -4.51
CA GLU A 6 -1.55 -9.79 -5.87
C GLU A 6 -2.57 -9.20 -6.87
N VAL A 7 -2.06 -8.73 -8.00
CA VAL A 7 -2.84 -8.21 -9.12
C VAL A 7 -2.32 -8.84 -10.41
N LYS A 8 -3.17 -9.57 -11.10
CA LYS A 8 -2.85 -10.14 -12.42
C LYS A 8 -3.10 -9.10 -13.52
N ARG A 9 -2.10 -8.85 -14.37
CA ARG A 9 -2.22 -8.07 -15.60
C ARG A 9 -1.73 -8.89 -16.79
N GLY A 10 -2.67 -9.41 -17.58
CA GLY A 10 -2.38 -10.38 -18.63
C GLY A 10 -1.79 -11.66 -18.05
N ARG A 11 -0.59 -12.05 -18.51
CA ARG A 11 0.16 -13.22 -18.01
C ARG A 11 1.11 -12.91 -16.85
N LYS A 12 1.14 -11.66 -16.37
CA LYS A 12 2.07 -11.20 -15.32
C LYS A 12 1.34 -10.94 -14.00
N TYR A 13 1.99 -11.27 -12.89
CA TYR A 13 1.52 -10.98 -11.54
C TYR A 13 2.33 -9.84 -10.92
N HIS A 14 1.64 -8.92 -10.27
CA HIS A 14 2.19 -7.71 -9.68
C HIS A 14 1.69 -7.58 -8.24
N TYR A 15 2.55 -7.15 -7.33
CA TYR A 15 2.21 -7.03 -5.93
C TYR A 15 2.16 -5.57 -5.48
N TYR A 16 1.23 -5.29 -4.58
CA TYR A 16 1.04 -3.97 -3.99
C TYR A 16 0.91 -4.10 -2.48
N TYR A 17 1.46 -3.14 -1.74
CA TYR A 17 1.08 -2.91 -0.35
C TYR A 17 -0.04 -1.86 -0.33
N ARG A 18 -1.17 -2.19 0.29
CA ARG A 18 -2.29 -1.25 0.51
C ARG A 18 -2.51 -1.08 1.99
N HIS A 19 -2.69 0.16 2.36
CA HIS A 19 -3.06 0.55 3.71
C HIS A 19 -4.18 1.58 3.63
N SER A 20 -5.26 1.32 4.36
CA SER A 20 -6.38 2.24 4.48
C SER A 20 -6.43 2.79 5.89
N GLN A 21 -6.59 4.11 5.99
CA GLN A 21 -6.76 4.83 7.24
C GLN A 21 -7.90 5.83 7.11
N ARG A 22 -8.59 6.10 8.21
CA ARG A 22 -9.61 7.14 8.27
C ARG A 22 -8.96 8.42 8.77
N ILE A 23 -9.15 9.50 8.02
CA ILE A 23 -8.67 10.83 8.38
C ILE A 23 -9.85 11.77 8.56
N LYS A 24 -9.72 12.73 9.47
CA LYS A 24 -10.69 13.81 9.59
C LYS A 24 -10.55 14.76 8.41
N LEU A 25 -11.65 15.41 8.06
CA LEU A 25 -11.63 16.41 6.97
C LEU A 25 -10.87 17.68 7.38
N ASP A 26 -10.79 17.97 8.68
CA ASP A 26 -9.98 19.05 9.24
C ASP A 26 -8.47 18.78 9.22
N GLY A 27 -8.04 17.63 8.70
CA GLY A 27 -6.63 17.25 8.61
C GLY A 27 -6.07 16.58 9.87
N SER A 28 -6.84 16.47 10.95
CA SER A 28 -6.41 15.75 12.16
C SER A 28 -6.42 14.23 11.94
N LEU A 29 -5.39 13.58 12.48
CA LEU A 29 -5.20 12.13 12.42
C LEU A 29 -5.92 11.48 13.61
N GLY A 30 -7.25 11.47 13.61
CA GLY A 30 -8.06 10.98 14.74
C GLY A 30 -9.34 10.28 14.30
N GLY A 31 -9.65 9.13 14.92
CA GLY A 31 -10.77 8.26 14.57
C GLY A 31 -12.19 8.81 14.82
N LYS A 32 -13.18 7.90 14.89
CA LYS A 32 -14.58 8.22 15.19
C LYS A 32 -14.79 8.31 16.71
N ALA A 33 -14.62 9.48 17.30
CA ALA A 33 -15.27 9.77 18.58
C ALA A 33 -16.69 10.29 18.31
N ARG A 34 -17.67 9.99 19.18
CA ARG A 34 -19.03 10.54 19.05
C ARG A 34 -18.93 12.08 19.09
N GLY A 35 -19.51 12.78 18.12
CA GLY A 35 -19.44 14.25 18.02
C GLY A 35 -18.20 14.82 17.32
N SER A 36 -17.26 13.99 16.85
CA SER A 36 -15.99 14.46 16.28
C SER A 36 -16.03 14.96 14.82
N GLY A 37 -17.21 15.25 14.27
CA GLY A 37 -17.34 15.78 12.91
C GLY A 37 -17.02 14.79 11.77
N PRO A 38 -17.11 15.25 10.51
CA PRO A 38 -17.01 14.41 9.31
C PRO A 38 -15.60 13.84 9.09
N SER A 39 -15.53 12.67 8.45
CA SER A 39 -14.27 11.96 8.19
C SER A 39 -14.33 11.21 6.86
N ARG A 40 -13.17 10.96 6.23
CA ARG A 40 -13.05 10.16 5.00
C ARG A 40 -12.08 9.01 5.18
N VAL A 41 -12.26 7.94 4.39
CA VAL A 41 -11.30 6.83 4.32
C VAL A 41 -10.34 7.11 3.17
N VAL A 42 -9.04 7.07 3.45
CA VAL A 42 -7.98 7.21 2.46
C VAL A 42 -7.24 5.89 2.34
N THR A 43 -7.04 5.45 1.11
CA THR A 43 -6.36 4.20 0.79
C THR A 43 -5.09 4.52 0.03
N LYS A 44 -3.93 4.16 0.60
CA LYS A 44 -2.62 4.26 -0.06
C LYS A 44 -2.31 2.91 -0.72
N ASN A 45 -1.92 2.94 -1.99
CA ASN A 45 -1.39 1.79 -2.73
C ASN A 45 0.08 2.06 -3.06
N ILE A 46 0.97 1.14 -2.70
CA ILE A 46 2.40 1.20 -3.01
C ILE A 46 2.70 -0.01 -3.90
N TYR A 47 3.23 0.25 -5.10
CA TYR A 47 3.66 -0.81 -6.01
C TYR A 47 4.94 -1.46 -5.49
N LEU A 48 4.93 -2.79 -5.35
CA LEU A 48 6.08 -3.55 -4.83
C LEU A 48 6.92 -4.13 -5.97
N GLY A 49 6.32 -4.47 -7.11
CA GLY A 49 7.01 -5.15 -8.22
C GLY A 49 6.38 -6.49 -8.55
N LYS A 50 7.09 -7.31 -9.33
CA LYS A 50 6.76 -8.73 -9.49
C LYS A 50 7.35 -9.53 -8.32
N ALA A 51 6.92 -10.78 -8.15
CA ALA A 51 7.41 -11.65 -7.08
C ALA A 51 8.94 -11.79 -7.11
N GLU A 52 9.50 -11.99 -8.30
CA GLU A 52 10.94 -12.21 -8.47
C GLU A 52 11.72 -10.96 -8.04
N ASP A 53 11.26 -9.77 -8.41
CA ASP A 53 11.90 -8.50 -8.05
C ASP A 53 11.90 -8.30 -6.52
N ILE A 54 10.80 -8.67 -5.87
CA ILE A 54 10.65 -8.56 -4.41
C ILE A 54 11.61 -9.52 -3.72
N VAL A 55 11.68 -10.78 -4.15
CA VAL A 55 12.60 -11.77 -3.59
C VAL A 55 14.05 -11.31 -3.72
N ARG A 56 14.45 -10.83 -4.90
CA ARG A 56 15.81 -10.30 -5.13
C ARG A 56 16.15 -9.16 -4.18
N ARG A 57 15.23 -8.18 -4.02
CA ARG A 57 15.41 -7.06 -3.08
C ARG A 57 15.54 -7.54 -1.63
N VAL A 58 14.70 -8.47 -1.21
CA VAL A 58 14.73 -9.03 0.15
C VAL A 58 16.03 -9.80 0.43
N LYS A 59 16.58 -10.45 -0.60
CA LYS A 59 17.89 -11.13 -0.54
C LYS A 59 19.09 -10.19 -0.67
N GLY A 60 18.87 -8.90 -0.90
CA GLY A 60 19.95 -7.92 -1.07
C GLY A 60 20.69 -8.02 -2.41
N GLU A 61 20.10 -8.69 -3.41
CA GLU A 61 20.70 -8.78 -4.74
C GLU A 61 20.60 -7.40 -5.43
N GLN A 62 21.75 -6.76 -5.69
CA GLN A 62 21.79 -5.46 -6.37
C GLN A 62 21.31 -5.61 -7.82
N PHE A 63 20.46 -4.68 -8.26
CA PHE A 63 20.09 -4.57 -9.66
C PHE A 63 21.22 -3.87 -10.41
N SER A 64 21.96 -4.62 -11.25
CA SER A 64 22.74 -4.01 -12.32
C SER A 64 21.75 -3.46 -13.36
N LEU A 65 21.60 -2.13 -13.41
CA LEU A 65 21.01 -1.48 -14.57
C LEU A 65 22.03 -1.59 -15.71
N ASN A 66 21.75 -2.45 -16.68
CA ASN A 66 22.42 -2.45 -17.98
C ASN A 66 21.88 -1.28 -18.82
#